data_AF-A0A957X859-F1
#
_entry.id   AF-A0A957X859-F1
#
_cell.length_a   1.000
_cell.length_b   1.000
_cell.length_c   1.000
_cell.angle_alpha   90.00
_cell.angle_beta   90.00
_cell.angle_gamma   90.00
#
_symmetry.space_group_name_H-M   'P 1'
#
loop_
_entity.id
_entity.type
_entity.pdbx_description
1 polymer ?
#
loop_
_entity_poly.entity_id
_entity_poly.type
_entity_poly.pdbx_seq_one_letter_code
_entity_poly.pdbx_strand_id
1 'polypeptide(L)'
;TGSVCINLYRNAFWLHIDRGQVRVESAGFVDASLGASGGDLDIPPDALVRLLLGYHTFEQLTDAWPDARVQPAARDLVAVLFPLLNTHILMPY
;
A
#
# COMPACT_ATOMS: atom_id res chain seq x y z
N THR A 1 -14.70 -9.94 4.51
CA THR A 1 -13.80 -10.32 3.41
C THR A 1 -13.58 -9.10 2.55
N GLY A 2 -12.34 -8.73 2.28
CA GLY A 2 -11.98 -7.52 1.54
C GLY A 2 -10.85 -7.80 0.58
N SER A 3 -10.71 -7.00 -0.47
CA SER A 3 -9.57 -7.09 -1.38
C SER A 3 -9.04 -5.68 -1.66
N VAL A 4 -7.72 -5.55 -1.75
CA VAL A 4 -7.06 -4.29 -2.11
C VAL A 4 -5.97 -4.56 -3.13
N CYS A 5 -5.93 -3.78 -4.20
CA CYS A 5 -4.84 -3.81 -5.17
C CYS A 5 -3.76 -2.82 -4.77
N ILE A 6 -2.55 -3.32 -4.51
CA ILE A 6 -1.37 -2.51 -4.24
C ILE A 6 -0.53 -2.46 -5.50
N ASN A 7 -0.30 -1.27 -6.03
CA ASN A 7 0.50 -1.00 -7.21
C ASN A 7 1.81 -0.34 -6.82
N LEU A 8 2.91 -1.00 -7.18
CA LEU A 8 4.30 -0.54 -6.98
C LEU A 8 4.89 0.11 -8.24
N TYR A 9 4.04 0.66 -9.10
CA TYR A 9 4.31 1.24 -10.42
C TYR A 9 4.83 0.26 -11.48
N ARG A 10 5.72 -0.65 -11.10
CA ARG A 10 6.28 -1.70 -11.98
C ARG A 10 5.61 -3.06 -11.81
N ASN A 11 4.99 -3.29 -10.66
CA ASN A 11 4.31 -4.54 -10.33
C ASN A 11 3.10 -4.21 -9.46
N ALA A 12 2.02 -4.97 -9.61
CA ALA A 12 0.86 -4.88 -8.75
C ALA A 12 0.52 -6.22 -8.11
N PHE A 13 -0.12 -6.14 -6.95
CA PHE A 13 -0.49 -7.29 -6.13
C PHE A 13 -1.91 -7.13 -5.60
N TRP A 14 -2.69 -8.20 -5.69
CA TRP A 14 -3.97 -8.30 -4.98
C TRP A 14 -3.74 -8.90 -3.61
N LEU A 15 -4.17 -8.16 -2.58
CA LEU A 15 -4.26 -8.66 -1.22
C LEU A 15 -5.70 -9.03 -0.94
N HIS A 16 -5.97 -10.31 -0.82
CA HIS A 16 -7.27 -10.83 -0.41
C HIS A 16 -7.25 -11.11 1.08
N ILE A 17 -8.17 -10.50 1.81
CA ILE A 17 -8.32 -10.68 3.26
C ILE A 17 -9.60 -11.46 3.54
N ASP A 18 -9.43 -12.66 4.08
CA ASP A 18 -10.53 -13.48 4.57
C ASP A 18 -10.18 -14.08 5.93
N ARG A 19 -11.07 -13.92 6.92
CA ARG A 19 -10.95 -14.51 8.27
C ARG A 19 -9.60 -14.29 8.96
N GLY A 20 -9.01 -13.10 8.80
CA GLY A 20 -7.71 -12.75 9.40
C GLY A 20 -6.51 -13.34 8.67
N GLN A 21 -6.71 -14.03 7.54
CA GLN A 21 -5.65 -14.47 6.66
C GLN A 21 -5.52 -13.50 5.48
N VAL A 22 -4.28 -13.25 5.08
CA VAL A 22 -3.97 -12.47 3.89
C VAL A 22 -3.37 -13.40 2.85
N ARG A 23 -4.01 -13.46 1.69
CA ARG A 23 -3.48 -14.12 0.50
C ARG A 23 -3.05 -13.05 -0.50
N VAL A 24 -1.83 -13.20 -1.02
CA VAL A 24 -1.25 -12.27 -1.99
C VAL A 24 -1.19 -12.95 -3.34
N GLU A 25 -1.72 -12.29 -4.37
CA GLU A 25 -1.65 -12.74 -5.76
C GLU A 25 -0.96 -11.68 -6.61
N SER A 26 -0.05 -12.09 -7.50
CA SER A 26 0.58 -11.15 -8.42
C SER A 26 -0.42 -10.79 -9.53
N ALA A 27 -0.66 -9.48 -9.69
CA ALA A 27 -1.47 -8.95 -10.78
C ALA A 27 -0.63 -8.61 -12.03
N GLY A 28 0.70 -8.75 -11.95
CA GLY A 28 1.63 -8.40 -13.03
C GLY A 28 1.86 -6.89 -13.14
N PHE A 29 2.04 -6.40 -14.37
CA PHE A 29 2.21 -4.97 -14.65
C PHE A 29 0.84 -4.32 -14.84
N VAL A 30 0.53 -3.31 -14.03
CA VAL A 30 -0.67 -2.48 -14.19
C VAL A 30 -0.22 -1.13 -14.70
N ASP A 31 -0.57 -0.83 -15.96
CA ASP A 31 -0.14 0.39 -16.63
C ASP A 31 -0.87 1.61 -16.04
N ALA A 32 -0.16 2.40 -15.24
CA ALA A 32 -0.66 3.67 -14.71
C ALA A 32 -0.63 4.82 -15.74
N SER A 33 -0.13 4.59 -16.97
CA SER A 33 0.19 5.64 -17.95
C SER A 33 -1.02 6.30 -18.63
N LEU A 34 -2.25 5.84 -18.37
CA LEU A 34 -3.44 6.29 -19.10
C LEU A 34 -4.64 6.67 -18.22
N GLY A 35 -4.41 7.26 -17.04
CA GLY A 35 -5.50 7.80 -16.20
C GLY A 35 -6.52 6.75 -15.73
N ALA A 36 -6.27 5.47 -16.00
CA ALA A 36 -6.97 4.34 -15.44
C ALA A 36 -6.32 4.03 -14.09
N SER A 37 -7.16 3.91 -13.06
CA SER A 37 -6.78 3.66 -11.67
C SER A 37 -5.79 2.49 -11.58
N GLY A 38 -4.51 2.80 -11.29
CA GLY A 38 -3.41 1.82 -11.31
C GLY A 38 -3.49 0.79 -10.17
N GLY A 39 -4.24 1.11 -9.13
CA GLY A 39 -4.52 0.24 -8.00
C GLY A 39 -5.41 0.96 -7.00
N ASP A 40 -5.77 0.30 -5.92
CA ASP A 40 -6.43 0.94 -4.78
C ASP A 40 -5.42 1.74 -3.94
N LEU A 41 -4.16 1.31 -3.96
CA LEU A 41 -3.00 1.96 -3.36
C LEU A 41 -1.85 1.98 -4.37
N ASP A 42 -1.53 3.14 -4.91
CA ASP A 42 -0.32 3.39 -5.69
C ASP A 42 0.77 3.92 -4.75
N ILE A 43 1.89 3.21 -4.64
CA ILE A 43 2.95 3.58 -3.69
C ILE A 43 4.31 3.07 -4.18
N PRO A 44 5.41 3.82 -4.03
CA PRO A 44 6.72 3.28 -4.35
C PRO A 44 7.07 2.10 -3.43
N PRO A 45 7.86 1.12 -3.92
CA PRO A 45 8.21 -0.06 -3.13
C PRO A 45 8.88 0.29 -1.80
N ASP A 46 9.74 1.31 -1.76
CA ASP A 46 10.42 1.73 -0.54
C ASP A 46 9.46 2.33 0.51
N ALA A 47 8.42 3.03 0.05
CA ALA A 47 7.39 3.58 0.93
C ALA A 47 6.45 2.48 1.44
N LEU A 48 6.16 1.45 0.61
CA LEU A 48 5.40 0.29 1.05
C LEU A 48 6.09 -0.43 2.22
N VAL A 49 7.42 -0.58 2.21
CA VAL A 49 8.16 -1.21 3.32
C VAL A 49 7.94 -0.44 4.62
N ARG A 50 7.96 0.90 4.59
CA ARG A 50 7.73 1.76 5.77
C ARG A 50 6.31 1.62 6.31
N LEU A 51 5.35 1.48 5.40
CA LEU A 51 3.93 1.26 5.72
C LEU A 51 3.70 -0.14 6.32
N LEU A 52 4.30 -1.18 5.74
CA LEU A 52 4.23 -2.57 6.21
C LEU A 52 4.81 -2.75 7.61
N LEU A 53 5.90 -2.04 7.90
CA LEU A 53 6.49 -2.01 9.23
C LEU A 53 5.72 -1.11 10.20
N GLY A 54 4.73 -0.34 9.72
CA GLY A 54 3.95 0.57 10.56
C GLY A 54 4.77 1.76 11.09
N TYR A 55 5.88 2.11 10.45
CA TYR A 55 6.73 3.24 10.86
C TYR A 55 6.06 4.60 10.57
N HIS A 56 5.29 4.67 9.49
CA HIS A 56 4.49 5.82 9.12
C HIS A 56 3.09 5.39 8.68
N THR A 57 2.11 6.24 8.97
CA THR A 57 0.80 6.18 8.31
C THR A 57 0.91 6.60 6.84
N PHE A 58 -0.05 6.19 6.00
CA PHE A 58 -0.08 6.62 4.61
C PHE A 58 -0.06 8.15 4.46
N GLU A 59 -0.81 8.87 5.31
CA GLU A 59 -0.85 10.33 5.32
C GLU A 59 0.52 10.95 5.56
N GLN A 60 1.28 10.41 6.51
CA GLN A 60 2.65 10.87 6.78
C GLN A 60 3.61 10.57 5.62
N LEU A 61 3.38 9.49 4.88
CA LEU A 61 4.20 9.14 3.71
C LEU A 61 3.96 10.08 2.52
N THR A 62 2.77 10.66 2.38
CA THR A 62 2.48 11.55 1.23
C THR A 62 3.35 12.81 1.17
N ASP A 63 3.91 13.25 2.30
CA ASP A 63 4.84 14.39 2.35
C ASP A 63 6.19 14.05 1.70
N ALA A 64 6.68 12.83 1.92
CA ALA A 64 7.94 12.35 1.35
C ALA A 64 7.80 11.70 -0.04
N TRP A 65 6.60 11.21 -0.38
CA TRP A 65 6.26 10.59 -1.66
C TRP A 65 4.96 11.18 -2.23
N PRO A 66 5.03 12.33 -2.93
CA PRO A 66 3.84 12.97 -3.50
C PRO A 66 3.21 12.18 -4.66
N ASP A 67 3.91 11.18 -5.18
CA ASP A 67 3.46 10.23 -6.18
C ASP A 67 2.61 9.09 -5.60
N ALA A 68 2.64 8.89 -4.27
CA ALA A 68 1.82 7.89 -3.60
C ALA A 68 0.35 8.35 -3.55
N ARG A 69 -0.57 7.47 -3.94
CA ARG A 69 -2.01 7.75 -3.98
C ARG A 69 -2.80 6.59 -3.43
N VAL A 70 -3.87 6.90 -2.71
CA VAL A 70 -4.85 5.90 -2.24
C VAL A 70 -6.21 6.30 -2.76
N GLN A 71 -6.95 5.33 -3.32
CA GLN A 71 -8.33 5.56 -3.70
C GLN A 71 -9.18 5.83 -2.44
N PRO A 72 -10.09 6.82 -2.46
CA PRO A 72 -10.90 7.16 -1.29
C PRO A 72 -11.66 5.96 -0.70
N ALA A 73 -12.14 5.06 -1.57
CA ALA A 73 -12.87 3.85 -1.17
C ALA A 73 -12.00 2.82 -0.41
N ALA A 74 -10.68 2.82 -0.64
CA ALA A 74 -9.76 1.89 -0.01
C ALA A 74 -8.99 2.47 1.17
N ARG A 75 -9.11 3.79 1.43
CA ARG A 75 -8.33 4.49 2.47
C ARG A 75 -8.51 3.88 3.86
N ASP A 76 -9.75 3.61 4.26
CA ASP A 76 -10.03 3.02 5.58
C ASP A 76 -9.49 1.60 5.68
N LEU A 77 -9.61 0.81 4.59
CA LEU A 77 -9.07 -0.54 4.54
C LEU A 77 -7.55 -0.54 4.64
N VAL A 78 -6.86 0.36 3.93
CA VAL A 78 -5.41 0.55 4.00
C VAL A 78 -4.99 0.95 5.41
N ALA A 79 -5.69 1.87 6.06
CA ALA A 79 -5.40 2.28 7.43
C ALA A 79 -5.55 1.13 8.44
N VAL A 80 -6.52 0.23 8.25
CA VAL A 80 -6.71 -0.95 9.09
C VAL A 80 -5.64 -2.02 8.83
N LEU A 81 -5.22 -2.21 7.57
CA LEU A 81 -4.22 -3.21 7.21
C LEU A 81 -2.80 -2.81 7.62
N PHE A 82 -2.50 -1.51 7.59
CA PHE A 82 -1.18 -0.97 7.88
C PHE A 82 -1.28 0.08 9.00
N PRO A 83 -1.61 -0.36 10.23
CA PRO A 83 -1.69 0.55 11.36
C PRO A 83 -0.30 1.09 11.71
N LEU A 84 -0.26 2.23 12.38
CA LEU A 84 0.96 2.73 12.99
C LEU A 84 1.39 1.75 14.10
N LEU A 85 2.62 1.25 14.00
CA LEU A 85 3.22 0.32 14.95
C LEU A 85 4.50 0.95 15.52
N ASN A 86 4.73 0.77 16.82
CA ASN A 86 6.02 1.09 17.42
C ASN A 86 7.03 -0.01 17.07
N THR A 87 7.53 -0.02 15.83
CA THR A 87 8.57 -0.94 15.39
C THR A 87 9.97 -0.41 15.64
N HIS A 88 10.83 -1.24 16.22
CA HIS A 88 12.24 -0.92 16.50
C HIS A 88 13.23 -1.49 15.46
N ILE A 89 12.72 -2.03 14.35
CA ILE A 89 13.52 -2.80 13.36
C ILE A 89 14.27 -1.88 12.40
N LEU A 90 13.77 -0.66 12.17
CA LEU A 90 14.43 0.32 11.31
C LEU A 90 14.82 1.52 12.17
N MET A 91 16.08 1.60 12.58
CA MET A 91 16.63 2.85 13.11
C MET A 91 16.90 3.80 11.93
N PRO A 92 16.33 5.02 11.90
CA PRO A 92 16.81 6.04 10.99
C PRO A 92 18.25 6.39 11.40
N TYR A 93 19.17 6.28 10.44
CA TYR A 93 20.49 6.91 10.55
C TYR A 93 20.38 8.41 10.28
#